data_AF-A0A6I2XAK0-F1
#
_entry.id   AF-A0A6I2XAK0-F1
#
_cell.length_a   1.000
_cell.length_b   1.000
_cell.length_c   1.000
_cell.angle_alpha   90.00
_cell.angle_beta   90.00
_cell.angle_gamma   90.00
#
_symmetry.space_group_name_H-M   'P 1'
#
loop_
_entity.id
_entity.type
_entity.pdbx_description
1 polymer ?
#
loop_
_entity_poly.entity_id
_entity_poly.type
_entity_poly.pdbx_seq_one_letter_code
_entity_poly.pdbx_strand_id
1 'polypeptide(L)'
;MFDLGRSVFERRTRRACIELHRRRSRPVGTVVSNSFEFDEPDVVVPGTSGRPGQRTFFLQVIDQSRICSFKVEKQQVAALCEYLEGILTELPRLTGDQIVATPNALEPLGILWVVGRISVAYEEATDRIIIVADELLEFDPDDFDPEFDFEDPEALIAAGLDPSNARFSMTRAQVAAFIAVGNDLVRSGRSQCRLCGHPIDPEGHACPRLN
;
A
#
# COMPACT_ATOMS: atom_id res chain seq x y z
N MET A 1 -29.67 -31.97 48.53
CA MET A 1 -30.99 -32.20 49.16
C MET A 1 -31.77 -30.89 49.00
N PHE A 2 -32.87 -30.96 48.27
CA PHE A 2 -33.85 -29.91 47.94
C PHE A 2 -33.50 -28.84 46.89
N ASP A 3 -33.83 -29.26 45.67
CA ASP A 3 -34.49 -28.51 44.58
C ASP A 3 -35.80 -27.82 45.03
N LEU A 4 -36.19 -26.77 44.31
CA LEU A 4 -37.50 -26.10 44.13
C LEU A 4 -37.19 -24.69 43.57
N GLY A 5 -37.53 -24.24 42.37
CA GLY A 5 -38.48 -24.71 41.37
C GLY A 5 -39.37 -23.53 40.93
N ARG A 6 -39.30 -23.15 39.63
CA ARG A 6 -40.37 -22.49 38.82
C ARG A 6 -40.77 -21.03 39.22
N SER A 7 -41.27 -20.13 38.38
CA SER A 7 -41.73 -20.11 36.99
C SER A 7 -42.19 -18.69 36.62
N VAL A 8 -41.89 -18.25 35.38
CA VAL A 8 -42.73 -17.46 34.44
C VAL A 8 -43.28 -16.09 34.88
N PHE A 9 -43.02 -15.04 34.09
CA PHE A 9 -44.09 -14.21 33.51
C PHE A 9 -43.59 -13.35 32.35
N GLU A 10 -44.13 -13.64 31.16
CA GLU A 10 -44.13 -12.75 30.00
C GLU A 10 -44.76 -11.40 30.34
N ARG A 11 -44.29 -10.33 29.69
CA ARG A 11 -45.19 -9.29 29.18
C ARG A 11 -44.53 -8.46 28.07
N ARG A 12 -45.00 -8.73 26.85
CA ARG A 12 -44.95 -7.84 25.68
C ARG A 12 -45.58 -6.49 26.03
N THR A 13 -44.90 -5.40 25.71
CA THR A 13 -45.56 -4.12 25.38
C THR A 13 -45.09 -3.62 24.03
N ARG A 14 -46.12 -3.39 23.21
CA ARG A 14 -46.13 -2.86 21.85
C ARG A 14 -45.35 -1.55 21.76
N ARG A 15 -44.49 -1.43 20.74
CA ARG A 15 -44.16 -0.16 20.10
C ARG A 15 -44.62 -0.23 18.64
N ALA A 16 -45.61 0.61 18.33
CA ALA A 16 -45.84 1.06 16.98
C ALA A 16 -44.78 2.11 16.65
N CYS A 17 -44.15 2.03 15.48
CA CYS A 17 -43.59 3.17 14.77
C CYS A 17 -43.44 2.82 13.30
N ILE A 18 -44.42 3.28 12.52
CA ILE A 18 -44.26 4.05 11.28
C ILE A 18 -43.25 3.48 10.27
N GLU A 19 -43.81 2.87 9.21
CA GLU A 19 -43.14 2.63 7.94
C GLU A 19 -42.57 3.94 7.39
N LEU A 20 -41.25 4.04 7.36
CA LEU A 20 -40.55 4.90 6.42
C LEU A 20 -39.95 3.99 5.34
N HIS A 21 -40.57 4.03 4.17
CA HIS A 21 -39.97 3.57 2.92
C HIS A 21 -38.73 4.44 2.63
N ARG A 22 -37.59 4.15 3.28
CA ARG A 22 -36.29 4.53 2.74
C ARG A 22 -35.82 3.39 1.86
N ARG A 23 -35.63 3.72 0.58
CA ARG A 23 -34.98 2.86 -0.41
C ARG A 23 -33.76 2.21 0.21
N ARG A 24 -33.76 0.87 0.27
CA ARG A 24 -32.57 0.07 0.57
C ARG A 24 -31.52 0.39 -0.49
N SER A 25 -30.50 1.16 -0.12
CA SER A 25 -29.22 1.16 -0.82
C SER A 25 -28.70 -0.28 -0.81
N ARG A 26 -28.25 -0.77 -1.97
CA ARG A 26 -27.62 -2.10 -2.09
C ARG A 26 -26.41 -2.12 -1.14
N PRO A 27 -26.15 -3.21 -0.39
CA PRO A 27 -24.91 -3.32 0.35
C PRO A 27 -23.76 -3.30 -0.66
N VAL A 28 -22.86 -2.33 -0.54
CA VAL A 28 -21.53 -2.40 -1.15
C VAL A 28 -20.91 -3.67 -0.59
N GLY A 29 -20.67 -4.66 -1.45
CA GLY A 29 -20.01 -5.88 -1.01
C GLY A 29 -18.61 -5.50 -0.55
N THR A 30 -18.31 -5.66 0.75
CA THR A 30 -16.97 -5.53 1.29
C THR A 30 -16.08 -6.53 0.55
N VAL A 31 -15.30 -6.04 -0.40
CA VAL A 31 -14.20 -6.82 -0.98
C VAL A 31 -13.12 -6.80 0.08
N VAL A 32 -13.01 -7.89 0.84
CA VAL A 32 -11.92 -8.06 1.79
C VAL A 32 -10.71 -8.51 1.00
N SER A 33 -9.74 -7.61 0.83
CA SER A 33 -8.42 -7.94 0.29
C SER A 33 -7.69 -8.89 1.24
N ASN A 34 -6.63 -9.55 0.76
CA ASN A 34 -5.80 -10.40 1.61
C ASN A 34 -4.59 -9.61 2.13
N SER A 35 -4.20 -9.89 3.37
CA SER A 35 -2.91 -9.47 3.94
C SER A 35 -1.79 -10.47 3.66
N PHE A 36 -0.55 -10.00 3.68
CA PHE A 36 0.63 -10.78 3.31
C PHE A 36 1.81 -10.51 4.25
N GLU A 37 2.58 -11.56 4.56
CA GLU A 37 3.82 -11.47 5.33
C GLU A 37 4.92 -12.25 4.60
N PHE A 38 6.07 -11.60 4.44
CA PHE A 38 7.24 -12.13 3.76
C PHE A 38 8.49 -11.89 4.62
N ASP A 39 8.89 -12.92 5.36
CA ASP A 39 10.02 -12.85 6.30
C ASP A 39 11.38 -12.90 5.59
N GLU A 40 11.47 -13.66 4.50
CA GLU A 40 12.69 -13.82 3.70
C GLU A 40 12.36 -13.89 2.20
N PRO A 41 11.76 -12.82 1.62
CA PRO A 41 11.46 -12.79 0.19
C PRO A 41 12.74 -12.89 -0.65
N ASP A 42 12.68 -13.61 -1.76
CA ASP A 42 13.79 -13.69 -2.72
C ASP A 42 14.04 -12.32 -3.36
N VAL A 43 12.97 -11.63 -3.75
CA VAL A 43 13.02 -10.32 -4.41
C VAL A 43 11.95 -9.41 -3.85
N VAL A 44 12.34 -8.16 -3.58
CA VAL A 44 11.42 -7.02 -3.41
C VAL A 44 11.93 -5.93 -4.33
N VAL A 45 11.09 -5.48 -5.26
CA VAL A 45 11.52 -4.55 -6.32
C VAL A 45 10.40 -3.57 -6.68
N PRO A 46 10.70 -2.27 -6.88
CA PRO A 46 9.75 -1.37 -7.50
C PRO A 46 9.73 -1.62 -9.01
N GLY A 47 8.56 -1.50 -9.62
CA GLY A 47 8.38 -1.69 -11.05
C GLY A 47 7.44 -0.68 -11.67
N THR A 48 7.43 -0.63 -13.01
CA THR A 48 6.44 0.13 -13.77
C THR A 48 5.92 -0.68 -14.94
N SER A 49 4.64 -0.54 -15.27
CA SER A 49 4.04 -1.10 -16.48
C SER A 49 3.29 -0.02 -17.26
N GLY A 50 3.18 -0.22 -18.57
CA GLY A 50 2.57 0.73 -19.51
C GLY A 50 3.56 1.70 -20.16
N ARG A 51 3.04 2.59 -21.00
CA ARG A 51 3.85 3.54 -21.78
C ARG A 51 4.34 4.69 -20.90
N PRO A 52 5.51 5.30 -21.19
CA PRO A 52 5.95 6.54 -20.55
C PRO A 52 4.83 7.60 -20.55
N GLY A 53 4.53 8.19 -19.39
CA GLY A 53 3.41 9.14 -19.21
C GLY A 53 2.08 8.51 -18.78
N GLN A 54 1.92 7.20 -18.95
CA GLN A 54 0.78 6.40 -18.48
C GLN A 54 1.26 5.19 -17.67
N ARG A 55 2.41 5.33 -17.02
CA ARG A 55 3.01 4.24 -16.23
C ARG A 55 2.24 4.05 -14.94
N THR A 56 1.89 2.81 -14.65
CA THR A 56 1.47 2.38 -13.32
C THR A 56 2.69 1.91 -12.56
N PHE A 57 2.95 2.51 -11.40
CA PHE A 57 4.01 2.07 -10.49
C PHE A 57 3.46 0.98 -9.56
N PHE A 58 4.33 0.04 -9.18
CA PHE A 58 3.98 -1.04 -8.26
C PHE A 58 5.21 -1.47 -7.46
N LEU A 59 4.97 -2.07 -6.28
CA LEU A 59 5.95 -2.88 -5.58
C LEU A 59 5.65 -4.34 -5.88
N GLN A 60 6.66 -5.10 -6.27
CA GLN A 60 6.52 -6.54 -6.50
C GLN A 60 7.42 -7.31 -5.53
N VAL A 61 6.84 -8.36 -4.97
CA VAL A 61 7.53 -9.31 -4.11
C VAL A 61 7.47 -10.68 -4.75
N ILE A 62 8.63 -11.34 -4.81
CA ILE A 62 8.78 -12.73 -5.24
C ILE A 62 9.30 -13.50 -4.04
N ASP A 63 8.55 -14.52 -3.65
CA ASP A 63 8.90 -15.44 -2.59
C ASP A 63 8.60 -16.86 -3.08
N GLN A 64 9.66 -17.60 -3.38
CA GLN A 64 9.64 -18.90 -4.03
C GLN A 64 8.89 -18.87 -5.37
N SER A 65 7.66 -19.38 -5.40
CA SER A 65 6.79 -19.37 -6.59
C SER A 65 5.65 -18.35 -6.48
N ARG A 66 5.58 -17.57 -5.41
CA ARG A 66 4.53 -16.57 -5.19
C ARG A 66 5.01 -15.22 -5.70
N ILE A 67 4.21 -14.59 -6.55
CA ILE A 67 4.43 -13.23 -7.03
C ILE A 67 3.25 -12.38 -6.56
N CYS A 68 3.52 -11.36 -5.75
CA CYS A 68 2.52 -10.41 -5.27
C CYS A 68 2.90 -9.01 -5.76
N SER A 69 1.93 -8.26 -6.27
CA SER A 69 2.16 -6.90 -6.78
C SER A 69 1.14 -5.93 -6.19
N PHE A 70 1.64 -4.80 -5.68
CA PHE A 70 0.85 -3.78 -5.00
C PHE A 70 1.02 -2.46 -5.74
N LYS A 71 -0.07 -1.82 -6.15
CA LYS A 71 0.01 -0.56 -6.90
C LYS A 71 0.41 0.56 -5.94
N VAL A 72 1.43 1.33 -6.31
CA VAL A 72 1.90 2.49 -5.55
C VAL A 72 1.92 3.72 -6.44
N GLU A 73 1.98 4.89 -5.81
CA GLU A 73 2.26 6.14 -6.49
C GLU A 73 3.75 6.31 -6.76
N LYS A 74 4.08 7.04 -7.82
CA LYS A 74 5.47 7.43 -8.14
C LYS A 74 6.14 8.15 -6.95
N GLN A 75 5.40 9.03 -6.28
CA GLN A 75 5.93 9.82 -5.17
C GLN A 75 6.22 8.96 -3.93
N GLN A 76 5.38 7.94 -3.67
CA GLN A 76 5.65 6.96 -2.61
C GLN A 76 6.95 6.19 -2.87
N VAL A 77 7.19 5.75 -4.12
CA VAL A 77 8.46 5.06 -4.48
C VAL A 77 9.66 5.99 -4.29
N ALA A 78 9.55 7.26 -4.72
CA ALA A 78 10.63 8.23 -4.58
C ALA A 78 10.97 8.50 -3.11
N ALA A 79 9.96 8.80 -2.28
CA ALA A 79 10.13 9.05 -0.86
C ALA A 79 10.67 7.82 -0.10
N LEU A 80 10.20 6.62 -0.46
CA LEU A 80 10.72 5.38 0.12
C LEU A 80 12.20 5.17 -0.21
N CYS A 81 12.62 5.41 -1.46
CA CYS A 81 14.04 5.30 -1.83
C CYS A 81 14.90 6.29 -1.05
N GLU A 82 14.49 7.56 -0.96
CA GLU A 82 15.20 8.60 -0.21
C GLU A 82 15.33 8.25 1.27
N TYR A 83 14.26 7.77 1.90
CA TYR A 83 14.27 7.37 3.30
C TYR A 83 15.19 6.16 3.55
N LEU A 84 15.12 5.14 2.69
CA LEU A 84 15.97 3.95 2.80
C LEU A 84 17.46 4.27 2.57
N GLU A 85 17.78 5.20 1.68
CA GLU A 85 19.15 5.72 1.51
C GLU A 85 19.68 6.36 2.80
N GLY A 86 18.82 7.14 3.49
CA GLY A 86 19.12 7.72 4.79
C GLY A 86 19.52 6.65 5.80
N ILE A 87 18.68 5.61 5.97
CA ILE A 87 18.97 4.48 6.87
C ILE A 87 20.30 3.82 6.51
N LEU A 88 20.50 3.47 5.23
CA LEU A 88 21.72 2.77 4.82
C LEU A 88 23.00 3.60 5.02
N THR A 89 22.90 4.92 4.99
CA THR A 89 24.04 5.84 5.21
C THR A 89 24.51 5.83 6.67
N GLU A 90 23.60 5.59 7.62
CA GLU A 90 23.91 5.52 9.05
C GLU A 90 24.49 4.16 9.47
N LEU A 91 24.34 3.13 8.63
CA LEU A 91 24.77 1.76 8.92
C LEU A 91 26.15 1.41 8.31
N PRO A 92 26.88 0.42 8.87
CA PRO A 92 28.20 0.02 8.36
C PRO A 92 28.14 -0.37 6.88
N ARG A 93 29.06 0.10 6.03
CA ARG A 93 29.00 -0.15 4.58
C ARG A 93 28.92 -1.66 4.27
N LEU A 94 28.10 -1.99 3.28
CA LEU A 94 28.08 -3.34 2.71
C LEU A 94 29.44 -3.70 2.13
N THR A 95 29.89 -4.93 2.37
CA THR A 95 31.07 -5.50 1.73
C THR A 95 30.72 -5.97 0.32
N GLY A 96 31.71 -6.06 -0.59
CA GLY A 96 31.46 -6.31 -2.02
C GLY A 96 30.77 -7.64 -2.33
N ASP A 97 30.92 -8.63 -1.45
CA ASP A 97 30.24 -9.93 -1.49
C ASP A 97 28.75 -9.86 -1.10
N GLN A 98 28.32 -8.78 -0.47
CA GLN A 98 26.92 -8.53 -0.10
C GLN A 98 26.15 -7.78 -1.18
N ILE A 99 26.80 -7.33 -2.27
CA ILE A 99 26.12 -6.62 -3.36
C ILE A 99 25.37 -7.64 -4.23
N VAL A 100 24.05 -7.54 -4.24
CA VAL A 100 23.19 -8.35 -5.12
C VAL A 100 22.88 -7.63 -6.42
N ALA A 101 22.65 -8.39 -7.49
CA ALA A 101 22.22 -7.84 -8.77
C ALA A 101 20.86 -7.15 -8.62
N THR A 102 20.61 -6.11 -9.41
CA THR A 102 19.31 -5.43 -9.46
C THR A 102 18.28 -6.31 -10.16
N PRO A 103 17.28 -6.85 -9.44
CA PRO A 103 16.28 -7.71 -10.05
C PRO A 103 15.34 -6.90 -10.94
N ASN A 104 14.73 -7.57 -11.92
CA ASN A 104 13.66 -6.98 -12.72
C ASN A 104 12.31 -7.49 -12.22
N ALA A 105 11.28 -6.64 -12.29
CA ALA A 105 9.91 -7.09 -12.12
C ALA A 105 9.53 -8.10 -13.23
N LEU A 106 8.73 -9.09 -12.86
CA LEU A 106 8.23 -10.15 -13.72
C LEU A 106 6.80 -9.84 -14.21
N GLU A 107 6.53 -10.20 -15.47
CA GLU A 107 5.18 -10.21 -16.05
C GLU A 107 4.61 -11.64 -16.12
N PRO A 108 3.27 -11.82 -16.09
CA PRO A 108 2.23 -10.79 -16.03
C PRO A 108 2.01 -10.20 -14.61
N LEU A 109 1.54 -8.96 -14.55
CA LEU A 109 1.26 -8.28 -13.28
C LEU A 109 -0.17 -8.54 -12.81
N GLY A 110 -0.31 -9.20 -11.66
CA GLY A 110 -1.56 -9.27 -10.90
C GLY A 110 -1.52 -8.26 -9.76
N ILE A 111 -2.03 -7.05 -9.98
CA ILE A 111 -2.17 -6.04 -8.91
C ILE A 111 -3.23 -6.51 -7.92
N LEU A 112 -2.84 -6.64 -6.65
CA LEU A 112 -3.71 -7.11 -5.57
C LEU A 112 -4.57 -5.97 -5.02
N TRP A 113 -3.94 -4.86 -4.65
CA TRP A 113 -4.60 -3.66 -4.14
C TRP A 113 -3.70 -2.42 -4.29
N VAL A 114 -4.27 -1.24 -4.02
CA VAL A 114 -3.59 0.06 -4.07
C VAL A 114 -3.04 0.37 -2.68
N VAL A 115 -1.79 0.79 -2.60
CA VAL A 115 -1.13 1.16 -1.34
C VAL A 115 -1.49 2.59 -0.96
N GLY A 116 -2.06 2.78 0.23
CA GLY A 116 -2.34 4.10 0.80
C GLY A 116 -1.16 4.64 1.59
N ARG A 117 -0.54 3.79 2.42
CA ARG A 117 0.57 4.18 3.31
C ARG A 117 1.71 3.17 3.24
N ILE A 118 2.94 3.67 3.39
CA ILE A 118 4.13 2.84 3.55
C ILE A 118 4.84 3.26 4.84
N SER A 119 5.15 2.28 5.68
CA SER A 119 5.94 2.43 6.90
C SER A 119 7.21 1.62 6.78
N VAL A 120 8.29 2.10 7.41
CA VAL A 120 9.60 1.46 7.40
C VAL A 120 10.14 1.38 8.81
N ALA A 121 10.75 0.27 9.17
CA ALA A 121 11.47 0.07 10.42
C ALA A 121 12.79 -0.65 10.16
N TYR A 122 13.79 -0.40 11.00
CA TYR A 122 15.04 -1.16 11.02
C TYR A 122 15.09 -2.02 12.29
N GLU A 123 15.30 -3.32 12.13
CA GLU A 123 15.44 -4.28 13.22
C GLU A 123 16.93 -4.64 13.39
N GLU A 124 17.55 -4.07 14.42
CA GLU A 124 18.99 -4.25 14.71
C GLU A 124 19.35 -5.71 15.02
N ALA A 125 18.47 -6.45 15.71
CA ALA A 125 18.76 -7.79 16.17
C ALA A 125 18.98 -8.80 15.03
N THR A 126 18.31 -8.59 13.90
CA THR A 126 18.34 -9.46 12.71
C THR A 126 19.01 -8.80 11.51
N ASP A 127 19.43 -7.54 11.65
CA ASP A 127 19.94 -6.67 10.58
C ASP A 127 19.00 -6.60 9.37
N ARG A 128 17.69 -6.43 9.63
CA ARG A 128 16.64 -6.39 8.60
C ARG A 128 15.98 -5.03 8.55
N ILE A 129 15.63 -4.61 7.33
CA ILE A 129 14.77 -3.46 7.09
C ILE A 129 13.37 -4.00 6.78
N ILE A 130 12.41 -3.61 7.59
CA ILE A 130 11.03 -4.00 7.47
C ILE A 130 10.26 -2.89 6.76
N ILE A 131 9.54 -3.25 5.72
CA ILE A 131 8.60 -2.37 5.03
C ILE A 131 7.19 -2.91 5.23
N VAL A 132 6.25 -2.05 5.60
CA VAL A 132 4.83 -2.37 5.70
C VAL A 132 4.07 -1.45 4.75
N ALA A 133 3.31 -2.04 3.83
CA ALA A 133 2.39 -1.34 2.94
C ALA A 133 0.96 -1.58 3.42
N ASP A 134 0.21 -0.51 3.66
CA ASP A 134 -1.21 -0.57 4.02
C ASP A 134 -2.06 -0.29 2.78
N GLU A 135 -3.13 -1.05 2.61
CA GLU A 135 -4.13 -0.84 1.56
C GLU A 135 -4.80 0.54 1.69
N LEU A 136 -5.00 1.19 0.55
CA LEU A 136 -5.85 2.37 0.44
C LEU A 136 -7.31 1.92 0.41
N LEU A 137 -8.06 2.31 1.42
CA LEU A 137 -9.50 2.12 1.45
C LEU A 137 -10.20 3.24 0.70
N GLU A 138 -11.10 2.88 -0.21
CA GLU A 138 -11.97 3.82 -0.91
C GLU A 138 -13.36 3.80 -0.26
N PHE A 139 -13.73 4.89 0.41
CA PHE A 139 -15.04 5.08 1.02
C PHE A 139 -15.49 6.54 0.82
N ASP A 140 -16.80 6.75 0.90
CA ASP A 140 -17.38 8.11 0.89
C ASP A 140 -17.45 8.63 2.34
N PRO A 141 -16.72 9.71 2.69
CA PRO A 141 -16.80 10.29 4.04
C PRO A 141 -18.21 10.71 4.43
N ASP A 142 -19.09 11.03 3.48
CA ASP A 142 -20.48 11.43 3.74
C ASP A 142 -21.35 10.25 4.21
N ASP A 143 -20.88 9.01 4.06
CA ASP A 143 -21.56 7.81 4.60
C ASP A 143 -21.34 7.63 6.12
N PHE A 144 -20.45 8.41 6.73
CA PHE A 144 -20.08 8.32 8.15
C PHE A 144 -20.54 9.56 8.95
N ASP A 145 -20.55 9.42 10.27
CA ASP A 145 -20.77 10.56 11.16
C ASP A 145 -19.63 11.58 11.01
N PRO A 146 -19.87 12.90 10.96
CA PRO A 146 -18.81 13.91 10.89
C PRO A 146 -17.80 13.84 12.05
N GLU A 147 -18.16 13.24 13.19
CA GLU A 147 -17.27 13.03 14.33
C GLU A 147 -16.54 11.67 14.27
N PHE A 148 -16.66 10.91 13.17
CA PHE A 148 -15.97 9.64 12.99
C PHE A 148 -14.46 9.85 12.85
N ASP A 149 -13.69 9.13 13.66
CA ASP A 149 -12.24 9.18 13.65
C ASP A 149 -11.68 8.18 12.63
N PHE A 150 -11.29 8.69 11.45
CA PHE A 150 -10.65 7.88 10.40
C PHE A 150 -9.19 7.53 10.70
N GLU A 151 -8.60 8.07 11.78
CA GLU A 151 -7.26 7.72 12.21
C GLU A 151 -7.25 6.59 13.26
N ASP A 152 -8.41 6.27 13.86
CA ASP A 152 -8.57 5.17 14.80
C ASP A 152 -8.80 3.82 14.08
N PRO A 153 -7.85 2.87 14.14
CA PRO A 153 -8.00 1.56 13.52
C PRO A 153 -9.18 0.75 14.07
N GLU A 154 -9.51 0.89 15.35
CA GLU A 154 -10.60 0.13 15.98
C GLU A 154 -11.95 0.62 15.47
N ALA A 155 -12.10 1.94 15.28
CA ALA A 155 -13.27 2.56 14.69
C ALA A 155 -13.46 2.14 13.22
N LEU A 156 -12.38 2.15 12.42
CA LEU A 156 -12.39 1.69 11.02
C LEU A 156 -12.87 0.24 10.92
N ILE A 157 -12.27 -0.68 11.68
CA ILE A 157 -12.66 -2.10 11.65
C ILE A 157 -14.12 -2.29 12.09
N ALA A 158 -14.57 -1.57 13.13
CA ALA A 158 -15.96 -1.62 13.58
C ALA A 158 -16.95 -1.11 12.52
N ALA A 159 -16.52 -0.17 11.68
CA ALA A 159 -17.25 0.32 10.50
C ALA A 159 -17.20 -0.64 9.29
N GLY A 160 -16.49 -1.76 9.39
CA GLY A 160 -16.28 -2.70 8.27
C GLY A 160 -15.20 -2.25 7.29
N LEU A 161 -14.38 -1.27 7.68
CA LEU A 161 -13.22 -0.78 6.96
C LEU A 161 -11.96 -1.43 7.56
N ASP A 162 -11.63 -2.63 7.10
CA ASP A 162 -10.47 -3.38 7.57
C ASP A 162 -9.40 -3.41 6.46
N PRO A 163 -8.39 -2.51 6.49
CA PRO A 163 -7.38 -2.43 5.44
C PRO A 163 -6.44 -3.63 5.49
N SER A 164 -6.22 -4.25 4.33
CA SER A 164 -5.17 -5.26 4.21
C SER A 164 -3.79 -4.63 4.32
N ASN A 165 -2.80 -5.43 4.73
CA ASN A 165 -1.41 -5.00 4.75
C ASN A 165 -0.47 -6.03 4.12
N ALA A 166 0.70 -5.57 3.69
CA ALA A 166 1.78 -6.42 3.23
C ALA A 166 3.09 -6.04 3.92
N ARG A 167 3.70 -6.99 4.63
CA ARG A 167 4.96 -6.84 5.35
C ARG A 167 6.10 -7.55 4.63
N PHE A 168 7.20 -6.84 4.39
CA PHE A 168 8.39 -7.37 3.72
C PHE A 168 9.62 -7.15 4.62
N SER A 169 10.33 -8.23 4.96
CA SER A 169 11.60 -8.17 5.69
C SER A 169 12.77 -8.31 4.72
N MET A 170 13.52 -7.23 4.52
CA MET A 170 14.57 -7.14 3.52
C MET A 170 15.95 -7.09 4.16
N THR A 171 16.92 -7.75 3.51
CA THR A 171 18.34 -7.50 3.82
C THR A 171 18.75 -6.11 3.34
N ARG A 172 19.79 -5.55 3.95
CA ARG A 172 20.41 -4.29 3.49
C ARG A 172 20.86 -4.33 2.03
N ALA A 173 21.32 -5.50 1.57
CA ALA A 173 21.67 -5.75 0.18
C ALA A 173 20.49 -5.60 -0.78
N GLN A 174 19.36 -6.23 -0.45
CA GLN A 174 18.12 -6.10 -1.22
C GLN A 174 17.61 -4.66 -1.22
N VAL A 175 17.71 -3.95 -0.09
CA VAL A 175 17.34 -2.52 0.00
C VAL A 175 18.22 -1.65 -0.91
N ALA A 176 19.54 -1.89 -0.95
CA ALA A 176 20.42 -1.17 -1.87
C ALA A 176 20.04 -1.42 -3.34
N ALA A 177 19.71 -2.65 -3.71
CA ALA A 177 19.24 -2.97 -5.05
C ALA A 177 17.86 -2.35 -5.35
N PHE A 178 16.94 -2.36 -4.39
CA PHE A 178 15.63 -1.70 -4.48
C PHE A 178 15.78 -0.20 -4.76
N ILE A 179 16.64 0.49 -4.00
CA ILE A 179 16.93 1.92 -4.17
C ILE A 179 17.47 2.20 -5.57
N ALA A 180 18.44 1.41 -6.03
CA ALA A 180 19.05 1.59 -7.34
C ALA A 180 17.98 1.52 -8.46
N VAL A 181 17.15 0.47 -8.45
CA VAL A 181 16.07 0.30 -9.43
C VAL A 181 15.01 1.40 -9.28
N GLY A 182 14.58 1.68 -8.06
CA GLY A 182 13.52 2.65 -7.76
C GLY A 182 13.89 4.06 -8.21
N ASN A 183 15.11 4.50 -7.91
CA ASN A 183 15.60 5.79 -8.35
C ASN A 183 15.67 5.90 -9.88
N ASP A 184 16.10 4.85 -10.57
CA ASP A 184 16.15 4.85 -12.03
C ASP A 184 14.74 4.89 -12.65
N LEU A 185 13.78 4.17 -12.07
CA LEU A 185 12.38 4.25 -12.47
C LEU A 185 11.79 5.65 -12.25
N VAL A 186 12.06 6.27 -11.09
CA VAL A 186 11.58 7.61 -10.75
C VAL A 186 12.21 8.66 -11.68
N ARG A 187 13.52 8.57 -11.94
CA ARG A 187 14.29 9.46 -12.83
C ARG A 187 13.94 9.28 -14.29
N SER A 188 13.59 8.06 -14.72
CA SER A 188 13.12 7.79 -16.10
C SER A 188 11.74 8.39 -16.41
N GLY A 189 11.19 9.20 -15.51
CA GLY A 189 10.12 10.14 -15.83
C GLY A 189 10.55 11.16 -16.89
N ARG A 190 9.55 11.79 -17.52
CA ARG A 190 9.74 12.83 -18.54
C ARG A 190 10.71 13.91 -18.04
N SER A 191 11.71 14.26 -18.84
CA SER A 191 12.58 15.40 -18.56
C SER A 191 11.73 16.67 -18.48
N GLN A 192 12.03 17.55 -17.53
CA GLN A 192 11.34 18.84 -17.45
C GLN A 192 11.86 19.79 -18.54
N CYS A 193 10.96 20.50 -19.20
CA CYS A 193 11.31 21.55 -20.13
C CYS A 193 12.04 22.67 -19.37
N ARG A 194 13.30 22.94 -19.75
CA ARG A 194 14.11 24.02 -19.13
C ARG A 194 13.50 25.41 -19.31
N LEU A 195 12.57 25.57 -20.25
CA LEU A 195 11.90 26.84 -20.49
C LEU A 195 10.66 26.97 -19.60
N CYS A 196 9.71 26.03 -19.60
CA CYS A 196 8.43 26.19 -18.90
C CYS A 196 8.25 25.31 -17.64
N GLY A 197 9.15 24.38 -17.37
CA GLY A 197 9.06 23.43 -16.25
C GLY A 197 8.13 22.24 -16.49
N HIS A 198 7.34 22.22 -17.58
CA HIS A 198 6.43 21.11 -17.88
C HIS A 198 7.18 19.84 -18.32
N PRO A 199 6.64 18.64 -18.06
CA PRO A 199 7.20 17.38 -18.53
C PRO A 199 7.23 17.29 -20.07
N ILE A 200 8.37 16.89 -20.64
CA ILE A 200 8.55 16.67 -22.09
C ILE A 200 8.09 15.25 -22.45
N ASP A 201 7.13 15.15 -23.36
CA ASP A 201 6.74 13.87 -23.98
C ASP A 201 7.82 13.34 -24.93
N PRO A 202 7.91 12.02 -25.16
CA PRO A 202 8.87 11.44 -26.11
C PRO A 202 8.71 11.95 -27.55
N GLU A 203 7.49 12.33 -27.94
CA GLU A 203 7.15 12.94 -29.24
C GLU A 203 7.45 14.45 -29.27
N GLY A 204 7.97 15.02 -28.18
CA GLY A 204 8.17 16.45 -27.96
C GLY A 204 7.06 17.09 -27.14
N HIS A 205 7.28 18.32 -26.68
CA HIS A 205 6.29 19.11 -25.93
C HIS A 205 6.15 20.48 -26.57
N ALA A 206 4.91 20.93 -26.75
CA ALA A 206 4.61 22.30 -27.18
C ALA A 206 4.84 23.28 -26.02
N CYS A 207 6.01 23.92 -26.00
CA CYS A 207 6.37 24.88 -24.95
C CYS A 207 5.59 26.18 -25.10
N PRO A 208 4.76 26.59 -24.11
CA PRO A 208 4.04 27.86 -24.16
C PRO A 208 4.96 29.09 -24.21
N ARG A 209 6.25 28.93 -23.87
CA ARG A 209 7.27 30.01 -23.92
C ARG A 209 7.95 30.15 -25.28
N LEU A 210 7.67 29.26 -26.25
CA LEU A 210 8.22 29.31 -27.61
C LEU A 210 7.19 29.80 -28.65
N ASN A 211 6.00 30.23 -28.21
CA ASN A 211 4.92 30.78 -29.05
C ASN A 211 4.68 32.26 -28.74
#